data_AF-M1C9B1-F1
#
_entry.id   AF-M1C9B1-F1
#
_cell.length_a   1.000
_cell.length_b   1.000
_cell.length_c   1.000
_cell.angle_alpha   90.00
_cell.angle_beta   90.00
_cell.angle_gamma   90.00
#
_symmetry.space_group_name_H-M   'P 1'
#
loop_
_entity.id
_entity.type
_entity.pdbx_description
1 polymer ?
#
loop_
_entity_poly.entity_id
_entity_poly.type
_entity_poly.pdbx_seq_one_letter_code
_entity_poly.pdbx_strand_id
1 'polypeptide(L)'
;MAEILLTAVINKSIEIAGNVLFQEGTRLYWLKEDIDWLHREMRHIRSYVDDAKAKEVGGHSRVKNLLKDIQQLAGDVEDLLDEFLPKIQQSNNFICCLKTVSFADEFAMEIEKIKRRVADIDRVRTTYNIMDTSNNNSDDCIPLDQRRLFLHADETEVIGLDDDFNKLQAKLLDHDLPYGVVSIVGMPGLGKTTLAKKLYRQVRDQFECSGLVYVSQQPRAGEILHDIAKQVGLMEEERKENLENNLRSLLKIKRYVILLDDIWDVEIWDDLKLVLPECDSKIGSRIIITSRNSNVGRYIGGDFSIHVLQPLDSENSFELFTKKIFTFDNNNNWANASPDLVDIGRSIVGRCGGIPLAIEVTAGMLRARERTERAWNRVLESMGHKIQDGCAKVLALSYNDLPIALRPCFLYFGLYPEDHEIRAFDLTNMWIAEKLIVVNYSGNRREAESLAEDILNDLVSRNLIQVVERTYDGRISSCRIHDLLHSLCVDLAKESNFFHTEHNAFGDPSNVARVRRITFYSDNNAMNEFFRSNTKLEKLRAMGNCQIVW
;
A
#
# COMPACT_ATOMS: atom_id res chain seq x y z
N MET A 1 -3.74 10.79 -12.57
CA MET A 1 -4.40 9.55 -12.12
C MET A 1 -5.71 9.23 -12.83
N ALA A 2 -6.19 10.08 -13.76
CA ALA A 2 -7.31 9.74 -14.64
C ALA A 2 -7.12 8.40 -15.39
N GLU A 3 -5.88 8.04 -15.74
CA GLU A 3 -5.50 6.72 -16.26
C GLU A 3 -6.09 5.54 -15.49
N ILE A 4 -6.10 5.58 -14.15
CA ILE A 4 -6.59 4.47 -13.31
C ILE A 4 -8.08 4.22 -13.57
N LEU A 5 -8.89 5.28 -13.50
CA LEU A 5 -10.32 5.22 -13.78
C LEU A 5 -10.59 4.85 -15.24
N LEU A 6 -9.81 5.41 -16.17
CA LEU A 6 -9.93 5.06 -17.59
C LEU A 6 -9.66 3.58 -17.84
N THR A 7 -8.66 2.96 -17.18
CA THR A 7 -8.50 1.50 -17.30
C THR A 7 -9.65 0.73 -16.69
N ALA A 8 -10.16 1.12 -15.52
CA ALA A 8 -11.33 0.46 -14.93
C ALA A 8 -12.54 0.52 -15.89
N VAL A 9 -12.80 1.67 -16.50
CA VAL A 9 -13.85 1.85 -17.50
C VAL A 9 -13.60 0.98 -18.73
N ILE A 10 -12.40 1.02 -19.31
CA ILE A 10 -12.03 0.22 -20.49
C ILE A 10 -12.27 -1.26 -20.21
N ASN A 11 -11.81 -1.73 -19.06
CA ASN A 11 -11.95 -3.10 -18.57
C ASN A 11 -13.43 -3.54 -18.44
N LYS A 12 -14.27 -2.70 -17.83
CA LYS A 12 -15.72 -2.96 -17.73
C LYS A 12 -16.42 -2.94 -19.08
N SER A 13 -16.02 -2.01 -19.96
CA SER A 13 -16.58 -1.90 -21.32
C SER A 13 -16.32 -3.15 -22.14
N ILE A 14 -15.10 -3.71 -22.02
CA ILE A 14 -14.73 -5.01 -22.60
C ILE A 14 -15.70 -6.06 -22.10
N GLU A 15 -15.82 -6.27 -20.78
CA GLU A 15 -16.71 -7.29 -20.21
C GLU A 15 -18.16 -7.18 -20.72
N ILE A 16 -18.70 -5.97 -20.80
CA ILE A 16 -20.07 -5.76 -21.32
C ILE A 16 -20.15 -6.12 -22.80
N ALA A 17 -19.20 -5.68 -23.63
CA ALA A 17 -19.17 -6.02 -25.06
C ALA A 17 -19.14 -7.53 -25.28
N GLY A 18 -18.39 -8.26 -24.45
CA GLY A 18 -18.37 -9.74 -24.43
C GLY A 18 -19.72 -10.37 -24.16
N ASN A 19 -20.43 -9.87 -23.15
CA ASN A 19 -21.73 -10.40 -22.75
C ASN A 19 -22.84 -10.06 -23.77
N VAL A 20 -22.75 -8.93 -24.47
CA VAL A 20 -23.72 -8.49 -25.48
C VAL A 20 -23.54 -9.20 -26.83
N LEU A 21 -22.38 -9.80 -27.10
CA LEU A 21 -22.11 -10.55 -28.34
C LEU A 21 -23.03 -11.78 -28.56
N PHE A 22 -23.76 -12.22 -27.54
CA PHE A 22 -24.62 -13.41 -27.60
C PHE A 22 -26.11 -13.12 -27.86
N GLN A 23 -26.54 -11.87 -28.11
CA GLN A 23 -27.96 -11.53 -28.26
C GLN A 23 -28.29 -10.85 -29.61
N GLU A 24 -29.30 -11.37 -30.33
CA GLU A 24 -29.83 -10.79 -31.57
C GLU A 24 -31.08 -9.94 -31.30
N GLY A 25 -30.97 -8.60 -31.46
CA GLY A 25 -32.11 -7.67 -31.43
C GLY A 25 -31.71 -6.24 -31.81
N THR A 26 -32.58 -5.51 -32.53
CA THR A 26 -32.27 -4.19 -33.14
C THR A 26 -31.89 -3.10 -32.13
N ARG A 27 -32.39 -3.15 -30.88
CA ARG A 27 -32.02 -2.19 -29.82
C ARG A 27 -30.74 -2.58 -29.06
N LEU A 28 -30.45 -3.87 -28.97
CA LEU A 28 -29.19 -4.38 -28.41
C LEU A 28 -28.01 -4.12 -29.36
N TYR A 29 -28.29 -4.01 -30.66
CA TYR A 29 -27.34 -3.53 -31.64
C TYR A 29 -26.86 -2.09 -31.35
N TRP A 30 -27.78 -1.15 -31.08
CA TRP A 30 -27.42 0.22 -30.71
C TRP A 30 -26.67 0.30 -29.37
N LEU A 31 -27.09 -0.50 -28.39
CA LEU A 31 -26.37 -0.64 -27.12
C LEU A 31 -24.91 -1.09 -27.35
N LYS A 32 -24.70 -2.08 -28.22
CA LYS A 32 -23.36 -2.55 -28.61
C LYS A 32 -22.56 -1.44 -29.29
N GLU A 33 -23.15 -0.69 -30.22
CA GLU A 33 -22.47 0.44 -30.87
C GLU A 33 -22.06 1.53 -29.88
N ASP A 34 -22.91 1.85 -28.91
CA ASP A 34 -22.61 2.83 -27.86
C ASP A 34 -21.49 2.34 -26.92
N ILE A 35 -21.45 1.05 -26.57
CA ILE A 35 -20.36 0.45 -25.79
C ILE A 35 -19.05 0.44 -26.59
N ASP A 36 -19.09 0.07 -27.86
CA ASP A 36 -17.92 0.08 -28.75
C ASP A 36 -17.38 1.51 -28.94
N TRP A 37 -18.28 2.49 -29.08
CA TRP A 37 -17.91 3.91 -29.11
C TRP A 37 -17.23 4.33 -27.81
N LEU A 38 -17.84 4.04 -26.67
CA LEU A 38 -17.30 4.38 -25.35
C LEU A 38 -15.92 3.73 -25.14
N HIS A 39 -15.76 2.46 -25.49
CA HIS A 39 -14.48 1.76 -25.38
C HIS A 39 -13.38 2.40 -26.27
N ARG A 40 -13.70 2.77 -27.52
CA ARG A 40 -12.76 3.49 -28.39
C ARG A 40 -12.41 4.86 -27.81
N GLU A 41 -13.41 5.62 -27.39
CA GLU A 41 -13.22 6.98 -26.91
C GLU A 41 -12.40 7.03 -25.61
N MET A 42 -12.67 6.12 -24.67
CA MET A 42 -11.89 6.02 -23.43
C MET A 42 -10.43 5.64 -23.70
N ARG A 43 -10.14 4.85 -24.74
CA ARG A 43 -8.76 4.58 -25.19
C ARG A 43 -8.08 5.84 -25.75
N HIS A 44 -8.79 6.61 -26.57
CA HIS A 44 -8.27 7.89 -27.08
C HIS A 44 -7.97 8.89 -25.96
N ILE A 45 -8.91 9.03 -25.01
CA ILE A 45 -8.73 9.91 -23.84
C ILE A 45 -7.56 9.42 -22.97
N ARG A 46 -7.35 8.11 -22.85
CA ARG A 46 -6.21 7.56 -22.10
C ARG A 46 -4.86 7.96 -22.71
N SER A 47 -4.70 7.78 -24.02
CA SER A 47 -3.50 8.21 -24.75
C SER A 47 -3.26 9.72 -24.56
N TYR A 48 -4.33 10.52 -24.53
CA TYR A 48 -4.24 11.95 -24.27
C TYR A 48 -3.77 12.30 -22.85
N VAL A 49 -4.24 11.57 -21.84
CA VAL A 49 -3.86 11.81 -20.44
C VAL A 49 -2.36 11.59 -20.23
N ASP A 50 -1.79 10.58 -20.88
CA ASP A 50 -0.35 10.29 -20.82
C ASP A 50 0.47 11.49 -21.34
N ASP A 51 0.06 12.06 -22.48
CA ASP A 51 0.69 13.26 -23.08
C ASP A 51 0.48 14.53 -22.25
N ALA A 52 -0.71 14.70 -21.65
CA ALA A 52 -1.04 15.85 -20.82
C ALA A 52 -0.20 15.87 -19.53
N LYS A 53 0.04 14.71 -18.91
CA LYS A 53 0.88 14.59 -17.72
C LYS A 53 2.35 14.92 -17.99
N ALA A 54 2.89 14.52 -19.14
CA ALA A 54 4.26 14.89 -19.53
C ALA A 54 4.45 16.41 -19.60
N LYS A 55 3.38 17.16 -19.91
CA LYS A 55 3.36 18.64 -19.96
C LYS A 55 2.97 19.31 -18.63
N GLU A 56 2.42 18.56 -17.66
CA GLU A 56 2.05 19.07 -16.33
C GLU A 56 3.27 19.48 -15.49
N VAL A 57 4.44 18.88 -15.75
CA VAL A 57 5.74 19.20 -15.11
C VAL A 57 6.11 20.68 -15.27
N GLY A 58 5.53 21.39 -16.25
CA GLY A 58 5.68 22.84 -16.45
C GLY A 58 4.80 23.75 -15.58
N GLY A 59 3.95 23.21 -14.69
CA GLY A 59 3.21 23.99 -13.68
C GLY A 59 1.94 24.71 -14.18
N HIS A 60 1.36 24.27 -15.30
CA HIS A 60 0.15 24.89 -15.85
C HIS A 60 -1.12 24.45 -15.09
N SER A 61 -1.66 25.31 -14.24
CA SER A 61 -2.92 25.09 -13.48
C SER A 61 -4.12 24.65 -14.33
N ARG A 62 -4.11 24.96 -15.63
CA ARG A 62 -5.15 24.59 -16.59
C ARG A 62 -5.10 23.12 -17.02
N VAL A 63 -3.90 22.53 -17.13
CA VAL A 63 -3.73 21.09 -17.42
C VAL A 63 -4.26 20.27 -16.25
N LYS A 64 -4.01 20.73 -15.01
CA LYS A 64 -4.53 20.11 -13.79
C LYS A 64 -6.06 20.09 -13.75
N ASN A 65 -6.73 21.18 -14.16
CA ASN A 65 -8.19 21.22 -14.23
C ASN A 65 -8.75 20.28 -15.31
N LEU A 66 -8.11 20.24 -16.49
CA LEU A 66 -8.51 19.33 -17.55
C LEU A 66 -8.36 17.85 -17.16
N LEU A 67 -7.26 17.51 -16.47
CA LEU A 67 -7.06 16.17 -15.92
C LEU A 67 -8.14 15.80 -14.88
N LYS A 68 -8.59 16.77 -14.08
CA LYS A 68 -9.74 16.58 -13.17
C LYS A 68 -11.03 16.35 -13.95
N ASP A 69 -11.30 17.12 -15.00
CA ASP A 69 -12.52 16.95 -15.80
C ASP A 69 -12.57 15.58 -16.48
N ILE A 70 -11.44 15.10 -17.00
CA ILE A 70 -11.31 13.75 -17.57
C ILE A 70 -11.52 12.68 -16.49
N GLN A 71 -10.96 12.87 -15.30
CA GLN A 71 -11.16 11.96 -14.19
C GLN A 71 -12.64 11.89 -13.76
N GLN A 72 -13.35 13.03 -13.76
CA GLN A 72 -14.78 13.06 -13.48
C GLN A 72 -15.57 12.35 -14.58
N LEU A 73 -15.25 12.59 -15.86
CA LEU A 73 -15.88 11.91 -16.98
C LEU A 73 -15.72 10.39 -16.87
N ALA A 74 -14.49 9.90 -16.65
CA ALA A 74 -14.22 8.48 -16.48
C ALA A 74 -15.01 7.90 -15.29
N GLY A 75 -15.13 8.67 -14.21
CA GLY A 75 -16.01 8.31 -13.09
C GLY A 75 -17.46 8.10 -13.53
N ASP A 76 -18.06 9.11 -14.17
CA ASP A 76 -19.47 9.04 -14.55
C ASP A 76 -19.76 7.95 -15.59
N VAL A 77 -18.81 7.69 -16.49
CA VAL A 77 -18.87 6.55 -17.41
C VAL A 77 -18.85 5.23 -16.63
N GLU A 78 -17.99 5.09 -15.64
CA GLU A 78 -17.91 3.88 -14.85
C GLU A 78 -19.19 3.61 -14.04
N ASP A 79 -19.80 4.65 -13.47
CA ASP A 79 -21.07 4.52 -12.74
C ASP A 79 -22.20 4.10 -13.68
N LEU A 80 -22.22 4.63 -14.90
CA LEU A 80 -23.12 4.17 -15.94
C LEU A 80 -22.89 2.67 -16.23
N LEU A 81 -21.65 2.24 -16.43
CA LEU A 81 -21.39 0.83 -16.69
C LEU A 81 -21.81 -0.07 -15.51
N ASP A 82 -21.62 0.36 -14.27
CA ASP A 82 -22.02 -0.43 -13.08
C ASP A 82 -23.53 -0.52 -12.88
N GLU A 83 -24.28 0.52 -13.24
CA GLU A 83 -25.73 0.49 -13.19
C GLU A 83 -26.30 -0.49 -14.22
N PHE A 84 -25.72 -0.50 -15.43
CA PHE A 84 -26.29 -1.23 -16.56
C PHE A 84 -25.70 -2.64 -16.73
N LEU A 85 -24.47 -2.92 -16.26
CA LEU A 85 -23.85 -4.24 -16.36
C LEU A 85 -24.71 -5.36 -15.71
N PRO A 86 -25.24 -5.23 -14.47
CA PRO A 86 -26.11 -6.23 -13.88
C PRO A 86 -27.43 -6.41 -14.65
N LYS A 87 -27.99 -5.31 -15.17
CA LYS A 87 -29.22 -5.33 -15.99
C LYS A 87 -28.99 -6.12 -17.28
N ILE A 88 -27.83 -5.95 -17.92
CA ILE A 88 -27.42 -6.67 -19.13
C ILE A 88 -27.17 -8.15 -18.82
N GLN A 89 -26.47 -8.48 -17.73
CA GLN A 89 -26.22 -9.88 -17.33
C GLN A 89 -27.51 -10.63 -16.98
N GLN A 90 -28.48 -9.98 -16.32
CA GLN A 90 -29.78 -10.59 -16.01
C GLN A 90 -30.63 -10.82 -17.27
N SER A 91 -30.46 -10.00 -18.32
CA SER A 91 -31.19 -10.15 -19.59
C SER A 91 -30.83 -11.43 -20.37
N ASN A 92 -29.69 -12.07 -20.06
CA ASN A 92 -29.29 -13.38 -20.62
C ASN A 92 -30.21 -14.54 -20.18
N ASN A 93 -31.03 -14.36 -19.13
CA ASN A 93 -32.05 -15.33 -18.73
C ASN A 93 -33.40 -15.03 -19.43
N PHE A 94 -33.47 -15.29 -20.73
CA PHE A 94 -34.60 -15.56 -21.65
C PHE A 94 -36.07 -15.12 -21.39
N ILE A 95 -36.43 -14.28 -20.41
CA ILE A 95 -37.85 -13.92 -20.13
C ILE A 95 -38.01 -12.47 -19.63
N CYS A 96 -37.76 -11.43 -20.45
CA CYS A 96 -38.46 -10.13 -20.32
C CYS A 96 -38.14 -9.08 -21.42
N CYS A 97 -38.67 -9.22 -22.64
CA CYS A 97 -38.42 -8.26 -23.73
C CYS A 97 -38.82 -6.79 -23.43
N LEU A 98 -39.80 -6.54 -22.55
CA LEU A 98 -40.26 -5.16 -22.25
C LEU A 98 -39.33 -4.40 -21.29
N LYS A 99 -38.71 -5.09 -20.32
CA LYS A 99 -37.72 -4.46 -19.42
C LYS A 99 -36.41 -4.16 -20.14
N THR A 100 -36.04 -5.01 -21.10
CA THR A 100 -34.82 -4.85 -21.93
C THR A 100 -34.86 -3.59 -22.79
N VAL A 101 -36.03 -3.28 -23.34
CA VAL A 101 -36.28 -2.14 -24.22
C VAL A 101 -36.22 -0.81 -23.44
N SER A 102 -36.74 -0.77 -22.21
CA SER A 102 -36.77 0.45 -21.38
C SER A 102 -35.38 0.87 -20.88
N PHE A 103 -34.49 -0.08 -20.54
CA PHE A 103 -33.16 0.28 -20.05
C PHE A 103 -32.22 0.67 -21.20
N ALA A 104 -32.37 0.08 -22.39
CA ALA A 104 -31.53 0.44 -23.53
C ALA A 104 -31.71 1.91 -23.94
N ASP A 105 -32.95 2.42 -23.87
CA ASP A 105 -33.26 3.83 -24.13
C ASP A 105 -32.66 4.74 -23.04
N GLU A 106 -32.72 4.32 -21.77
CA GLU A 106 -32.10 5.04 -20.64
C GLU A 106 -30.57 5.11 -20.78
N PHE A 107 -29.92 3.99 -21.12
CA PHE A 107 -28.48 3.92 -21.37
C PHE A 107 -28.07 4.84 -22.53
N ALA A 108 -28.79 4.80 -23.65
CA ALA A 108 -28.53 5.66 -24.80
C ALA A 108 -28.63 7.16 -24.44
N MET A 109 -29.61 7.54 -23.60
CA MET A 109 -29.73 8.91 -23.11
C MET A 109 -28.55 9.35 -22.24
N GLU A 110 -28.06 8.49 -21.35
CA GLU A 110 -26.88 8.80 -20.53
C GLU A 110 -25.59 8.83 -21.36
N ILE A 111 -25.42 7.92 -22.34
CA ILE A 111 -24.31 7.97 -23.30
C ILE A 111 -24.32 9.27 -24.10
N GLU A 112 -25.48 9.78 -24.51
CA GLU A 112 -25.58 11.08 -25.19
C GLU A 112 -25.16 12.27 -24.30
N LYS A 113 -25.31 12.16 -22.97
CA LYS A 113 -24.74 13.15 -22.04
C LYS A 113 -23.21 13.02 -21.95
N ILE A 114 -22.69 11.80 -21.94
CA ILE A 114 -21.25 11.52 -21.96
C ILE A 114 -20.61 12.03 -23.26
N LYS A 115 -21.21 11.75 -24.42
CA LYS A 115 -20.77 12.26 -25.74
C LYS A 115 -20.64 13.79 -25.75
N ARG A 116 -21.61 14.51 -25.17
CA ARG A 116 -21.55 15.97 -25.04
C ARG A 116 -20.37 16.45 -24.20
N ARG A 117 -20.10 15.80 -23.06
CA ARG A 117 -18.96 16.15 -22.20
C ARG A 117 -17.61 15.84 -22.83
N VAL A 118 -17.50 14.74 -23.57
CA VAL A 118 -16.32 14.43 -24.37
C VAL A 118 -16.07 15.54 -25.40
N ALA A 119 -17.11 15.99 -26.11
CA ALA A 119 -16.98 17.08 -27.07
C ALA A 119 -16.54 18.40 -26.42
N ASP A 120 -17.00 18.71 -25.20
CA ASP A 120 -16.55 19.88 -24.45
C ASP A 120 -15.07 19.76 -24.02
N ILE A 121 -14.63 18.58 -23.58
CA ILE A 121 -13.21 18.29 -23.28
C ILE A 121 -12.35 18.44 -24.54
N ASP A 122 -12.81 17.94 -25.69
CA ASP A 122 -12.08 18.02 -26.96
C ASP A 122 -12.01 19.45 -27.52
N ARG A 123 -13.06 20.27 -27.30
CA ARG A 123 -13.03 21.71 -27.60
C ARG A 123 -12.00 22.45 -26.76
N VAL A 124 -11.95 22.16 -25.46
CA VAL A 124 -10.96 22.71 -24.52
C VAL A 124 -9.56 22.31 -24.98
N ARG A 125 -9.33 21.02 -25.28
CA ARG A 125 -8.08 20.49 -25.83
C ARG A 125 -7.62 21.21 -27.10
N THR A 126 -8.49 21.35 -28.09
CA THR A 126 -8.20 21.99 -29.39
C THR A 126 -7.85 23.47 -29.22
N THR A 127 -8.52 24.17 -28.30
CA THR A 127 -8.28 25.59 -28.00
C THR A 127 -6.87 25.85 -27.44
N TYR A 128 -6.25 24.85 -26.80
CA TYR A 128 -4.93 24.99 -26.17
C TYR A 128 -3.78 24.32 -26.94
N ASN A 129 -4.02 23.88 -28.18
CA ASN A 129 -3.00 23.38 -29.11
C ASN A 129 -2.13 22.24 -28.53
N ILE A 130 -2.75 21.34 -27.76
CA ILE A 130 -2.12 20.12 -27.28
C ILE A 130 -2.28 19.06 -28.38
N MET A 131 -1.43 19.14 -29.41
CA MET A 131 -1.47 18.21 -30.55
C MET A 131 -1.14 16.78 -30.14
N ASP A 132 -1.87 15.83 -30.71
CA ASP A 132 -1.50 14.41 -30.77
C ASP A 132 -0.23 14.27 -31.60
N THR A 133 0.82 13.76 -30.98
CA THR A 133 1.88 13.12 -31.75
C THR A 133 1.57 11.64 -31.69
N SER A 134 0.90 11.13 -32.72
CA SER A 134 0.67 9.70 -32.90
C SER A 134 2.01 8.98 -32.99
N ASN A 135 2.59 8.66 -31.85
CA ASN A 135 3.71 7.76 -31.74
C ASN A 135 3.14 6.43 -31.25
N ASN A 136 3.03 5.49 -32.20
CA ASN A 136 2.84 4.09 -31.90
C ASN A 136 4.07 3.61 -31.11
N ASN A 137 4.03 3.79 -29.80
CA ASN A 137 4.87 3.02 -28.90
C ASN A 137 4.00 1.94 -28.30
N SER A 138 4.51 0.73 -28.44
CA SER A 138 3.96 -0.56 -28.08
C SER A 138 3.05 -0.55 -26.85
N ASP A 139 1.91 -1.22 -26.98
CA ASP A 139 1.43 -2.07 -25.90
C ASP A 139 2.61 -2.94 -25.45
N ASP A 140 3.34 -2.51 -24.43
CA ASP A 140 4.18 -3.41 -23.65
C ASP A 140 3.23 -4.28 -22.82
N CYS A 141 2.54 -5.20 -23.49
CA CYS A 141 2.20 -6.48 -22.91
C CYS A 141 3.54 -7.12 -22.57
N ILE A 142 4.02 -6.86 -21.35
CA ILE A 142 5.08 -7.66 -20.75
C ILE A 142 4.60 -9.12 -20.85
N PRO A 143 5.34 -10.01 -21.51
CA PRO A 143 5.07 -11.43 -21.38
C PRO A 143 5.22 -11.76 -19.90
N LEU A 144 4.10 -12.03 -19.24
CA LEU A 144 4.04 -12.69 -17.94
C LEU A 144 4.56 -14.13 -18.13
N ASP A 145 5.87 -14.26 -18.36
CA ASP A 145 6.55 -15.51 -18.16
C ASP A 145 8.03 -15.28 -17.80
N GLN A 146 8.24 -15.06 -16.51
CA GLN A 146 9.36 -15.66 -15.80
C GLN A 146 8.80 -16.14 -14.47
N ARG A 147 8.28 -17.37 -14.44
CA ARG A 147 8.11 -18.15 -13.21
C ARG A 147 9.47 -18.24 -12.50
N ARG A 148 9.76 -17.25 -11.66
CA ARG A 148 10.91 -17.28 -10.77
C ARG A 148 10.53 -18.15 -9.58
N LEU A 149 11.33 -19.18 -9.34
CA LEU A 149 11.27 -20.02 -8.16
C LEU A 149 11.43 -19.14 -6.92
N PHE A 150 10.33 -18.74 -6.30
CA PHE A 150 10.32 -18.10 -4.98
C PHE A 150 10.39 -19.18 -3.92
N LEU A 151 11.56 -19.81 -3.80
CA LEU A 151 11.86 -20.69 -2.69
C LEU A 151 12.98 -20.07 -1.87
N HIS A 152 12.61 -19.73 -0.63
CA HIS A 152 13.47 -19.39 0.49
C HIS A 152 14.16 -18.01 0.45
N ALA A 153 13.66 -17.09 1.27
CA ALA A 153 14.46 -16.14 2.05
C ALA A 153 13.56 -15.46 3.08
N ASP A 154 13.19 -16.17 4.15
CA ASP A 154 12.44 -15.60 5.29
C ASP A 154 13.37 -15.28 6.49
N GLU A 155 14.68 -15.32 6.26
CA GLU A 155 15.64 -14.75 7.18
C GLU A 155 16.09 -13.41 6.61
N THR A 156 15.54 -12.32 7.16
CA THR A 156 16.01 -10.96 6.90
C THR A 156 17.40 -10.82 7.54
N GLU A 157 18.43 -11.32 6.87
CA GLU A 157 19.80 -11.03 7.25
C GLU A 157 20.00 -9.50 7.17
N VAL A 158 20.18 -8.92 8.36
CA VAL A 158 20.22 -7.48 8.59
C VAL A 158 21.63 -6.99 8.34
N ILE A 159 21.84 -6.20 7.29
CA ILE A 159 23.14 -5.64 6.91
C ILE A 159 23.37 -4.31 7.62
N GLY A 160 24.61 -4.09 8.09
CA GLY A 160 25.07 -2.78 8.57
C GLY A 160 24.51 -2.33 9.91
N LEU A 161 23.78 -3.19 10.64
CA LEU A 161 23.24 -2.89 11.97
C LEU A 161 23.86 -3.73 13.09
N ASP A 162 24.96 -4.44 12.84
CA ASP A 162 25.56 -5.32 13.85
C ASP A 162 26.18 -4.54 15.01
N ASP A 163 26.79 -3.38 14.75
CA ASP A 163 27.31 -2.50 15.80
C ASP A 163 26.18 -1.94 16.67
N ASP A 164 25.07 -1.51 16.06
CA ASP A 164 23.88 -1.06 16.78
C ASP A 164 23.27 -2.19 17.60
N PHE A 165 23.20 -3.39 17.02
CA PHE A 165 22.74 -4.59 17.69
C PHE A 165 23.58 -4.90 18.94
N ASN A 166 24.90 -4.93 18.81
CA ASN A 166 25.81 -5.23 19.93
C ASN A 166 25.71 -4.18 21.04
N LYS A 167 25.61 -2.88 20.68
CA LYS A 167 25.40 -1.79 21.64
C LYS A 167 24.08 -1.93 22.39
N LEU A 168 22.99 -2.23 21.67
CA LEU A 168 21.66 -2.41 22.25
C LEU A 168 21.60 -3.65 23.14
N GLN A 169 22.22 -4.75 22.74
CA GLN A 169 22.30 -5.96 23.54
C GLN A 169 23.07 -5.71 24.84
N ALA A 170 24.21 -5.03 24.77
CA ALA A 170 24.96 -4.64 25.96
C ALA A 170 24.13 -3.74 26.89
N LYS A 171 23.44 -2.73 26.34
CA LYS A 171 22.53 -1.86 27.12
C LYS A 171 21.41 -2.64 27.79
N LEU A 172 20.77 -3.55 27.05
CA LEU A 172 19.63 -4.32 27.55
C LEU A 172 20.03 -5.28 28.68
N LEU A 173 21.25 -5.82 28.63
CA LEU A 173 21.77 -6.75 29.65
C LEU A 173 22.44 -6.03 30.83
N ASP A 174 22.63 -4.71 30.76
CA ASP A 174 23.15 -3.92 31.86
C ASP A 174 22.18 -3.96 33.06
N HIS A 175 22.66 -4.45 34.20
CA HIS A 175 21.88 -4.56 35.43
C HIS A 175 21.62 -3.20 36.09
N ASP A 176 22.45 -2.20 35.79
CA ASP A 176 22.36 -0.86 36.35
C ASP A 176 21.54 0.10 35.45
N LEU A 177 20.94 -0.41 34.37
CA LEU A 177 20.11 0.37 33.45
C LEU A 177 18.92 1.00 34.18
N PRO A 178 18.85 2.34 34.29
CA PRO A 178 17.74 3.02 34.93
C PRO A 178 16.42 2.70 34.21
N TYR A 179 15.38 2.40 34.99
CA TYR A 179 14.02 2.08 34.51
C TYR A 179 13.88 0.79 33.68
N GLY A 180 14.97 0.07 33.39
CA GLY A 180 14.95 -1.17 32.60
C GLY A 180 14.47 -0.99 31.15
N VAL A 181 14.47 0.24 30.63
CA VAL A 181 13.96 0.58 29.30
C VAL A 181 15.11 0.78 28.32
N VAL A 182 14.98 0.25 27.10
CA VAL A 182 15.84 0.58 25.95
C VAL A 182 14.97 1.19 24.84
N SER A 183 15.33 2.40 24.40
CA SER A 183 14.53 3.16 23.44
C SER A 183 15.25 3.33 22.12
N ILE A 184 14.80 2.62 21.08
CA ILE A 184 15.35 2.72 19.72
C ILE A 184 14.59 3.81 18.97
N VAL A 185 15.25 4.93 18.69
CA VAL A 185 14.63 6.10 18.06
C VAL A 185 15.30 6.46 16.74
N GLY A 186 14.56 7.06 15.82
CA GLY A 186 15.12 7.48 14.53
C GLY A 186 14.05 7.64 13.45
N MET A 187 14.49 8.17 12.30
CA MET A 187 13.60 8.42 11.16
C MET A 187 12.90 7.14 10.68
N PRO A 188 11.70 7.26 10.06
CA PRO A 188 10.99 6.12 9.48
C PRO A 188 11.82 5.48 8.34
N GLY A 189 11.66 4.17 8.13
CA GLY A 189 12.40 3.41 7.12
C GLY A 189 13.85 3.01 7.47
N LEU A 190 14.38 3.41 8.64
CA LEU A 190 15.73 3.05 9.11
C LEU A 190 15.89 1.59 9.60
N GLY A 191 14.79 0.84 9.74
CA GLY A 191 14.84 -0.54 10.24
C GLY A 191 14.82 -0.67 11.77
N LYS A 192 14.28 0.33 12.50
CA LYS A 192 14.11 0.29 13.97
C LYS A 192 13.38 -0.98 14.43
N THR A 193 12.22 -1.23 13.86
CA THR A 193 11.40 -2.42 14.11
C THR A 193 12.16 -3.71 13.81
N THR A 194 12.90 -3.76 12.69
CA THR A 194 13.73 -4.91 12.31
C THR A 194 14.81 -5.18 13.36
N LEU A 195 15.51 -4.14 13.80
CA LEU A 195 16.55 -4.24 14.82
C LEU A 195 15.98 -4.63 16.19
N ALA A 196 14.87 -4.03 16.60
CA ALA A 196 14.17 -4.34 17.84
C ALA A 196 13.67 -5.80 17.87
N LYS A 197 13.11 -6.29 16.77
CA LYS A 197 12.68 -7.68 16.61
C LYS A 197 13.84 -8.65 16.66
N LYS A 198 14.96 -8.35 16.00
CA LYS A 198 16.21 -9.14 16.08
C LYS A 198 16.68 -9.24 17.53
N LEU A 199 16.72 -8.11 18.24
CA LEU A 199 17.13 -8.02 19.64
C LEU A 199 16.20 -8.83 20.55
N TYR A 200 14.89 -8.58 20.47
CA TYR A 200 13.87 -9.28 21.25
C TYR A 200 13.96 -10.80 21.05
N ARG A 201 14.04 -11.28 19.80
CA ARG A 201 14.14 -12.72 19.50
C ARG A 201 15.38 -13.37 20.12
N GLN A 202 16.51 -12.68 20.18
CA GLN A 202 17.73 -13.22 20.77
C GLN A 202 17.70 -13.26 22.29
N VAL A 203 16.98 -12.35 22.95
CA VAL A 203 16.99 -12.26 24.41
C VAL A 203 15.77 -12.89 25.08
N ARG A 204 14.66 -13.08 24.36
CA ARG A 204 13.36 -13.49 24.96
C ARG A 204 13.45 -14.76 25.80
N ASP A 205 14.27 -15.73 25.40
CA ASP A 205 14.37 -17.03 26.07
C ASP A 205 15.15 -16.95 27.40
N GLN A 206 15.72 -15.77 27.72
CA GLN A 206 16.37 -15.47 29.00
C GLN A 206 15.39 -14.91 30.05
N PHE A 207 14.12 -14.72 29.67
CA PHE A 207 13.06 -14.17 30.51
C PHE A 207 11.96 -15.22 30.73
N GLU A 208 11.25 -15.14 31.86
CA GLU A 208 10.19 -16.09 32.22
C GLU A 208 8.90 -15.86 31.45
N CYS A 209 8.68 -14.62 30.99
CA CYS A 209 7.62 -14.28 30.05
C CYS A 209 8.08 -13.17 29.10
N SER A 210 7.45 -13.11 27.93
CA SER A 210 7.79 -12.11 26.91
C SER A 210 6.58 -11.70 26.10
N GLY A 211 6.61 -10.49 25.56
CA GLY A 211 5.56 -9.98 24.67
C GLY A 211 6.12 -9.03 23.62
N LEU A 212 5.55 -9.07 22.43
CA LEU A 212 5.83 -8.17 21.32
C LEU A 212 4.51 -7.56 20.85
N VAL A 213 4.29 -6.28 21.12
CA VAL A 213 3.03 -5.60 20.86
C VAL A 213 3.27 -4.42 19.93
N TYR A 214 2.44 -4.32 18.90
CA TYR A 214 2.43 -3.19 17.97
C TYR A 214 1.49 -2.12 18.50
N VAL A 215 1.95 -0.87 18.55
CA VAL A 215 1.19 0.28 19.02
C VAL A 215 0.63 1.00 17.79
N SER A 216 -0.70 1.12 17.71
CA SER A 216 -1.36 1.85 16.62
C SER A 216 -1.18 3.37 16.80
N GLN A 217 -1.38 4.14 15.72
CA GLN A 217 -1.37 5.61 15.76
C GLN A 217 -2.42 6.22 16.72
N GLN A 218 -3.55 5.55 16.90
CA GLN A 218 -4.59 5.93 17.86
C GLN A 218 -4.68 4.85 18.94
N PRO A 219 -3.68 4.79 19.83
CA PRO A 219 -3.56 3.68 20.75
C PRO A 219 -4.64 3.74 21.82
N ARG A 220 -5.18 2.58 22.18
CA ARG A 220 -6.03 2.42 23.36
C ARG A 220 -5.28 1.57 24.38
N ALA A 221 -5.02 2.14 25.55
CA ALA A 221 -4.27 1.46 26.61
C ALA A 221 -4.84 0.08 26.94
N GLY A 222 -6.17 -0.06 27.02
CA GLY A 222 -6.82 -1.34 27.29
C GLY A 222 -6.57 -2.42 26.23
N GLU A 223 -6.51 -2.06 24.95
CA GLU A 223 -6.22 -3.01 23.85
C GLU A 223 -4.76 -3.46 23.91
N ILE A 224 -3.83 -2.52 24.13
CA ILE A 224 -2.40 -2.82 24.28
C ILE A 224 -2.14 -3.71 25.50
N LEU A 225 -2.72 -3.37 26.65
CA LEU A 225 -2.59 -4.16 27.87
C LEU A 225 -3.17 -5.57 27.70
N HIS A 226 -4.28 -5.71 26.97
CA HIS A 226 -4.86 -6.99 26.65
C HIS A 226 -3.91 -7.84 25.78
N ASP A 227 -3.28 -7.24 24.77
CA ASP A 227 -2.30 -7.92 23.92
C ASP A 227 -1.03 -8.31 24.67
N ILE A 228 -0.53 -7.45 25.56
CA ILE A 228 0.58 -7.78 26.47
C ILE A 228 0.17 -8.98 27.33
N ALA A 229 -0.98 -8.92 28.00
CA ALA A 229 -1.46 -9.97 28.89
C ALA A 229 -1.58 -11.33 28.21
N LYS A 230 -2.12 -11.34 26.98
CA LYS A 230 -2.21 -12.54 26.16
C LYS A 230 -0.83 -13.15 25.86
N GLN A 231 0.16 -12.33 25.54
CA GLN A 231 1.49 -12.81 25.16
C GLN A 231 2.35 -13.25 26.34
N VAL A 232 2.23 -12.58 27.48
CA VAL A 232 2.95 -12.98 28.71
C VAL A 232 2.31 -14.18 29.42
N GLY A 233 1.22 -14.71 28.88
CA GLY A 233 0.58 -15.96 29.32
C GLY A 233 -0.43 -15.80 30.45
N LEU A 234 -1.13 -14.66 30.54
CA LEU A 234 -2.22 -14.46 31.49
C LEU A 234 -3.50 -15.19 31.02
N MET A 235 -4.13 -15.95 31.91
CA MET A 235 -5.29 -16.79 31.55
C MET A 235 -6.49 -15.93 31.11
N GLU A 236 -7.35 -16.47 30.24
CA GLU A 236 -8.53 -15.75 29.74
C GLU A 236 -9.49 -15.33 30.87
N GLU A 237 -9.64 -16.16 31.90
CA GLU A 237 -10.48 -15.89 33.06
C GLU A 237 -9.96 -14.68 33.85
N GLU A 238 -8.64 -14.65 34.09
CA GLU A 238 -7.96 -13.57 34.82
C GLU A 238 -8.01 -12.25 34.05
N ARG A 239 -7.96 -12.30 32.71
CA ARG A 239 -8.11 -11.11 31.85
C ARG A 239 -9.51 -10.51 31.93
N LYS A 240 -10.55 -11.34 32.05
CA LYS A 240 -11.94 -10.87 32.10
C LYS A 240 -12.36 -10.33 33.47
N GLU A 241 -11.78 -10.86 34.54
CA GLU A 241 -12.10 -10.41 35.90
C GLU A 241 -11.48 -9.03 36.19
N ASN A 242 -10.16 -8.91 36.06
CA ASN A 242 -9.45 -7.66 36.27
C ASN A 242 -8.08 -7.66 35.56
N LEU A 243 -8.10 -7.33 34.26
CA LEU A 243 -6.92 -7.30 33.39
C LEU A 243 -5.74 -6.57 34.02
N GLU A 244 -5.93 -5.32 34.45
CA GLU A 244 -4.85 -4.45 34.93
C GLU A 244 -4.19 -4.99 36.20
N ASN A 245 -4.99 -5.36 37.21
CA ASN A 245 -4.45 -5.85 38.48
C ASN A 245 -3.77 -7.22 38.34
N ASN A 246 -4.35 -8.11 37.53
CA ASN A 246 -3.81 -9.45 37.33
C ASN A 246 -2.52 -9.41 36.49
N LEU A 247 -2.50 -8.60 35.42
CA LEU A 247 -1.29 -8.36 34.64
C LEU A 247 -0.18 -7.76 35.50
N ARG A 248 -0.49 -6.71 36.27
CA ARG A 248 0.49 -6.07 37.17
C ARG A 248 1.04 -7.05 38.21
N SER A 249 0.19 -7.91 38.76
CA SER A 249 0.60 -8.91 39.75
C SER A 249 1.54 -9.95 39.13
N LEU A 250 1.25 -10.42 37.92
CA LEU A 250 2.09 -11.36 37.17
C LEU A 250 3.47 -10.75 36.85
N LEU A 251 3.51 -9.53 36.32
CA LEU A 251 4.75 -8.85 35.92
C LEU A 251 5.63 -8.45 37.12
N LYS A 252 5.07 -8.39 38.33
CA LYS A 252 5.84 -8.15 39.57
C LYS A 252 6.59 -9.39 40.08
N ILE A 253 6.15 -10.59 39.72
CA ILE A 253 6.75 -11.85 40.21
C ILE A 253 7.61 -12.54 39.16
N LYS A 254 7.39 -12.23 37.87
CA LYS A 254 8.15 -12.81 36.75
C LYS A 254 9.11 -11.80 36.15
N ARG A 255 10.29 -12.29 35.78
CA ARG A 255 11.23 -11.55 34.93
C ARG A 255 10.71 -11.54 33.50
N TYR A 256 10.41 -10.35 32.96
CA TYR A 256 9.77 -10.19 31.65
C TYR A 256 10.60 -9.36 30.66
N VAL A 257 10.41 -9.60 29.37
CA VAL A 257 10.83 -8.67 28.30
C VAL A 257 9.65 -8.32 27.40
N ILE A 258 9.34 -7.03 27.28
CA ILE A 258 8.24 -6.55 26.44
C ILE A 258 8.79 -5.61 25.38
N LEU A 259 8.52 -5.89 24.10
CA LEU A 259 8.75 -4.98 22.99
C LEU A 259 7.45 -4.24 22.66
N LEU A 260 7.46 -2.91 22.79
CA LEU A 260 6.40 -2.03 22.31
C LEU A 260 6.88 -1.33 21.03
N ASP A 261 6.31 -1.70 19.90
CA ASP A 261 6.73 -1.23 18.58
C ASP A 261 5.89 -0.01 18.14
N ASP A 262 6.58 1.03 17.66
CA ASP A 262 6.08 2.30 17.11
C ASP A 262 5.24 3.14 18.09
N ILE A 263 5.82 3.51 19.24
CA ILE A 263 5.16 4.46 20.17
C ILE A 263 5.22 5.88 19.60
N TRP A 264 4.05 6.49 19.39
CA TRP A 264 3.89 7.82 18.81
C TRP A 264 4.00 8.95 19.84
N ASP A 265 3.36 8.77 20.99
CA ASP A 265 3.09 9.83 21.97
C ASP A 265 3.41 9.39 23.40
N VAL A 266 3.56 10.35 24.32
CA VAL A 266 3.94 10.08 25.72
C VAL A 266 2.74 9.72 26.59
N GLU A 267 1.55 10.17 26.20
CA GLU A 267 0.29 10.01 26.91
C GLU A 267 -0.07 8.53 27.04
N ILE A 268 0.10 7.75 25.96
CA ILE A 268 -0.16 6.31 26.02
C ILE A 268 0.78 5.60 26.99
N TRP A 269 2.03 6.05 27.10
CA TRP A 269 2.96 5.51 28.08
C TRP A 269 2.55 5.84 29.51
N ASP A 270 2.00 7.04 29.75
CA ASP A 270 1.51 7.45 31.05
C ASP A 270 0.37 6.56 31.56
N ASP A 271 -0.47 6.03 30.66
CA ASP A 271 -1.48 5.04 31.00
C ASP A 271 -0.86 3.65 31.23
N LEU A 272 0.04 3.20 30.34
CA LEU A 272 0.65 1.87 30.42
C LEU A 272 1.52 1.70 31.68
N LYS A 273 2.26 2.74 32.09
CA LYS A 273 3.15 2.68 33.27
C LYS A 273 2.39 2.54 34.59
N LEU A 274 1.08 2.79 34.62
CA LEU A 274 0.25 2.55 35.82
C LEU A 274 0.10 1.04 36.10
N VAL A 275 0.16 0.23 35.04
CA VAL A 275 -0.02 -1.22 35.06
C VAL A 275 1.33 -1.95 34.96
N LEU A 276 2.20 -1.52 34.05
CA LEU A 276 3.54 -2.06 33.89
C LEU A 276 4.40 -1.66 35.11
N PRO A 277 4.88 -2.62 35.93
CA PRO A 277 5.66 -2.27 37.10
C PRO A 277 6.98 -1.63 36.67
N GLU A 278 7.39 -0.57 37.37
CA GLU A 278 8.75 -0.04 37.27
C GLU A 278 9.74 -1.20 37.40
N CYS A 279 10.66 -1.32 36.45
CA CYS A 279 11.59 -2.43 36.41
C CYS A 279 12.49 -2.38 37.65
N ASP A 280 12.21 -3.22 38.64
CA ASP A 280 13.08 -3.44 39.78
C ASP A 280 14.38 -4.08 39.28
N SER A 281 15.52 -3.44 39.57
CA SER A 281 16.85 -3.93 39.20
C SER A 281 17.14 -5.33 39.74
N LYS A 282 16.42 -5.77 40.80
CA LYS A 282 16.52 -7.12 41.37
C LYS A 282 15.89 -8.22 40.52
N ILE A 283 14.82 -7.91 39.79
CA ILE A 283 14.09 -8.88 38.95
C ILE A 283 14.69 -8.90 37.53
N GLY A 284 15.26 -7.78 37.09
CA GLY A 284 15.96 -7.70 35.81
C GLY A 284 15.03 -7.74 34.59
N SER A 285 13.77 -7.31 34.75
CA SER A 285 12.81 -7.14 33.66
C SER A 285 13.22 -5.99 32.73
N ARG A 286 12.83 -6.09 31.45
CA ARG A 286 13.22 -5.13 30.42
C ARG A 286 12.06 -4.74 29.52
N ILE A 287 12.07 -3.48 29.08
CA ILE A 287 11.14 -2.98 28.07
C ILE A 287 11.96 -2.43 26.91
N ILE A 288 11.68 -2.89 25.70
CA ILE A 288 12.24 -2.35 24.46
C ILE A 288 11.14 -1.53 23.82
N ILE A 289 11.45 -0.31 23.42
CA ILE A 289 10.50 0.52 22.66
C ILE A 289 11.14 0.96 21.35
N THR A 290 10.33 1.08 20.30
CA THR A 290 10.71 1.80 19.09
C THR A 290 9.85 3.06 18.95
N SER A 291 10.44 4.16 18.49
CA SER A 291 9.70 5.39 18.23
C SER A 291 10.34 6.21 17.12
N ARG A 292 9.55 6.99 16.40
CA ARG A 292 10.05 8.00 15.45
C ARG A 292 10.48 9.28 16.16
N ASN A 293 10.03 9.49 17.40
CA ASN A 293 10.24 10.70 18.17
C ASN A 293 11.23 10.46 19.32
N SER A 294 12.40 11.08 19.24
CA SER A 294 13.43 10.96 20.28
C SER A 294 12.96 11.48 21.65
N ASN A 295 12.00 12.41 21.69
CA ASN A 295 11.46 12.92 22.96
C ASN A 295 10.61 11.87 23.68
N VAL A 296 9.89 11.02 22.95
CA VAL A 296 9.14 9.89 23.53
C VAL A 296 10.11 8.92 24.19
N GLY A 297 11.17 8.53 23.47
CA GLY A 297 12.21 7.66 24.04
C GLY A 297 12.83 8.22 25.31
N ARG A 298 13.17 9.52 25.30
CA ARG A 298 13.73 10.23 26.46
C ARG A 298 12.77 10.29 27.64
N TYR A 299 11.49 10.53 27.38
CA TYR A 299 10.47 10.61 28.42
C TYR A 299 10.28 9.26 29.14
N ILE A 300 10.31 8.16 28.38
CA ILE A 300 10.03 6.82 28.88
C ILE A 300 11.22 6.25 29.67
N GLY A 301 12.44 6.31 29.13
CA GLY A 301 13.62 5.65 29.72
C GLY A 301 14.75 6.58 30.15
N GLY A 302 14.63 7.89 29.96
CA GLY A 302 15.70 8.87 30.20
C GLY A 302 16.76 8.90 29.11
N ASP A 303 17.78 9.74 29.24
CA ASP A 303 18.81 9.90 28.19
C ASP A 303 19.68 8.66 27.98
N PHE A 304 19.91 7.86 29.03
CA PHE A 304 20.76 6.67 28.97
C PHE A 304 20.11 5.50 28.23
N SER A 305 18.77 5.43 28.18
CA SER A 305 18.04 4.37 27.45
C SER A 305 18.08 4.56 25.93
N ILE A 306 18.32 5.77 25.45
CA ILE A 306 18.12 6.14 24.05
C ILE A 306 19.23 5.57 23.18
N HIS A 307 18.83 4.96 22.08
CA HIS A 307 19.68 4.56 20.98
C HIS A 307 19.14 5.18 19.69
N VAL A 308 19.82 6.23 19.22
CA VAL A 308 19.43 6.93 17.99
C VAL A 308 20.01 6.20 16.79
N LEU A 309 19.16 5.49 16.08
CA LEU A 309 19.53 4.78 14.86
C LEU A 309 19.85 5.78 13.74
N GLN A 310 21.00 5.60 13.10
CA GLN A 310 21.46 6.46 12.00
C GLN A 310 21.21 5.78 10.64
N PRO A 311 21.15 6.55 9.54
CA PRO A 311 21.25 5.98 8.20
C PRO A 311 22.52 5.13 8.02
N LEU A 312 22.44 4.12 7.16
CA LEU A 312 23.59 3.30 6.79
C LEU A 312 24.66 4.16 6.11
N ASP A 313 25.92 3.84 6.38
CA ASP A 313 27.04 4.42 5.62
C ASP A 313 27.00 3.97 4.15
N SER A 314 27.84 4.58 3.32
CA SER A 314 27.86 4.32 1.88
C SER A 314 28.17 2.87 1.51
N GLU A 315 28.99 2.18 2.30
CA GLU A 315 29.42 0.83 1.97
C GLU A 315 28.35 -0.19 2.38
N ASN A 316 27.85 -0.09 3.62
CA ASN A 316 26.70 -0.88 4.08
C ASN A 316 25.45 -0.65 3.22
N SER A 317 25.23 0.59 2.75
CA SER A 317 24.15 0.91 1.81
C SER A 317 24.31 0.20 0.47
N PHE A 318 25.52 0.19 -0.07
CA PHE A 318 25.80 -0.46 -1.35
C PHE A 318 25.82 -1.99 -1.24
N GLU A 319 26.21 -2.53 -0.09
CA GLU A 319 26.12 -3.96 0.22
C GLU A 319 24.66 -4.42 0.29
N LEU A 320 23.81 -3.69 1.02
CA LEU A 320 22.37 -3.94 1.06
C LEU A 320 21.76 -3.90 -0.34
N PHE A 321 22.08 -2.87 -1.11
CA PHE A 321 21.66 -2.75 -2.50
C PHE A 321 22.09 -3.95 -3.34
N THR A 322 23.38 -4.31 -3.26
CA THR A 322 23.98 -5.40 -4.02
C THR A 322 23.25 -6.71 -3.75
N LYS A 323 23.05 -7.01 -2.47
CA LYS A 323 22.32 -8.20 -2.07
C LYS A 323 20.90 -8.22 -2.61
N LYS A 324 20.17 -7.10 -2.52
CA LYS A 324 18.79 -6.99 -3.01
C LYS A 324 18.69 -7.10 -4.52
N ILE A 325 19.69 -6.64 -5.27
CA ILE A 325 19.77 -6.79 -6.73
C ILE A 325 20.01 -8.25 -7.15
N PHE A 326 20.79 -9.00 -6.37
CA PHE A 326 21.21 -10.37 -6.71
C PHE A 326 20.57 -11.48 -5.87
N THR A 327 19.55 -11.19 -5.06
CA THR A 327 18.92 -12.15 -4.11
C THR A 327 18.46 -13.47 -4.76
N PHE A 328 18.35 -13.55 -6.09
CA PHE A 328 17.89 -14.73 -6.82
C PHE A 328 18.84 -15.16 -7.94
N ASP A 329 20.09 -14.70 -7.89
CA ASP A 329 21.05 -14.86 -8.96
C ASP A 329 22.40 -15.31 -8.41
N ASN A 330 22.48 -16.62 -8.10
CA ASN A 330 23.64 -17.22 -7.45
C ASN A 330 24.95 -17.11 -8.25
N ASN A 331 24.87 -16.71 -9.53
CA ASN A 331 26.02 -16.59 -10.44
C ASN A 331 26.33 -15.15 -10.86
N ASN A 332 25.49 -14.16 -10.52
CA ASN A 332 25.76 -12.76 -10.83
C ASN A 332 26.17 -12.00 -9.58
N ASN A 333 27.43 -11.63 -9.54
CA ASN A 333 27.95 -10.59 -8.67
C ASN A 333 28.34 -9.39 -9.55
N TRP A 334 28.83 -8.33 -8.92
CA TRP A 334 29.29 -7.15 -9.63
C TRP A 334 30.53 -7.38 -10.52
N ALA A 335 31.15 -8.58 -10.51
CA ALA A 335 32.37 -8.86 -11.26
C ALA A 335 32.17 -8.92 -12.80
N ASN A 336 30.95 -9.20 -13.25
CA ASN A 336 30.59 -9.19 -14.67
C ASN A 336 29.97 -7.86 -15.14
N ALA A 337 29.84 -6.87 -14.25
CA ALA A 337 29.30 -5.55 -14.57
C ALA A 337 30.40 -4.61 -15.08
N SER A 338 30.05 -3.67 -15.98
CA SER A 338 30.97 -2.60 -16.37
C SER A 338 31.26 -1.69 -15.16
N PRO A 339 32.49 -1.12 -15.04
CA PRO A 339 32.81 -0.12 -14.02
C PRO A 339 31.78 1.02 -13.97
N ASP A 340 31.39 1.53 -15.14
CA ASP A 340 30.41 2.62 -15.26
C ASP A 340 29.04 2.23 -14.67
N LEU A 341 28.58 0.99 -14.87
CA LEU A 341 27.33 0.52 -14.28
C LEU A 341 27.43 0.44 -12.74
N VAL A 342 28.58 0.07 -12.20
CA VAL A 342 28.83 0.08 -10.73
C VAL A 342 28.73 1.50 -10.19
N ASP A 343 29.35 2.45 -10.88
CA ASP A 343 29.38 3.86 -10.47
C ASP A 343 28.01 4.51 -10.55
N ILE A 344 27.21 4.17 -11.57
CA ILE A 344 25.80 4.54 -11.66
C ILE A 344 25.02 3.93 -10.49
N GLY A 345 25.23 2.65 -10.19
CA GLY A 345 24.62 1.97 -9.04
C GLY A 345 24.94 2.67 -7.72
N ARG A 346 26.21 2.98 -7.45
CA ARG A 346 26.64 3.73 -6.26
C ARG A 346 26.02 5.11 -6.21
N SER A 347 25.92 5.80 -7.35
CA SER A 347 25.27 7.11 -7.44
C SER A 347 23.77 7.03 -7.10
N ILE A 348 23.07 6.01 -7.61
CA ILE A 348 21.66 5.75 -7.29
C ILE A 348 21.48 5.46 -5.80
N VAL A 349 22.31 4.59 -5.21
CA VAL A 349 22.27 4.30 -3.77
C VAL A 349 22.55 5.55 -2.93
N GLY A 350 23.48 6.40 -3.39
CA GLY A 350 23.75 7.70 -2.77
C GLY A 350 22.53 8.62 -2.73
N ARG A 351 21.60 8.52 -3.70
CA ARG A 351 20.33 9.26 -3.67
C ARG A 351 19.34 8.75 -2.63
N CYS A 352 19.49 7.51 -2.16
CA CYS A 352 18.64 6.92 -1.12
C CYS A 352 19.01 7.42 0.28
N GLY A 353 20.14 8.11 0.45
CA GLY A 353 20.52 8.76 1.71
C GLY A 353 20.78 7.79 2.87
N GLY A 354 21.16 6.54 2.58
CA GLY A 354 21.43 5.52 3.59
C GLY A 354 20.18 4.95 4.27
N ILE A 355 18.97 5.24 3.76
CA ILE A 355 17.71 4.72 4.32
C ILE A 355 17.44 3.32 3.72
N PRO A 356 17.46 2.24 4.53
CA PRO A 356 17.26 0.87 4.07
C PRO A 356 16.02 0.70 3.19
N LEU A 357 14.85 1.19 3.61
CA LEU A 357 13.62 1.07 2.81
C LEU A 357 13.77 1.67 1.40
N ALA A 358 14.37 2.86 1.29
CA ALA A 358 14.57 3.52 -0.01
C ALA A 358 15.53 2.71 -0.91
N ILE A 359 16.57 2.13 -0.32
CA ILE A 359 17.54 1.27 -1.02
C ILE A 359 16.84 0.01 -1.54
N GLU A 360 16.05 -0.66 -0.69
CA GLU A 360 15.35 -1.89 -1.06
C GLU A 360 14.32 -1.66 -2.18
N VAL A 361 13.50 -0.62 -2.06
CA VAL A 361 12.50 -0.24 -3.06
C VAL A 361 13.18 0.13 -4.39
N THR A 362 14.30 0.86 -4.33
CA THR A 362 15.11 1.18 -5.52
C THR A 362 15.68 -0.07 -6.19
N ALA A 363 16.21 -1.01 -5.40
CA ALA A 363 16.73 -2.27 -5.93
C ALA A 363 15.62 -3.11 -6.59
N GLY A 364 14.44 -3.17 -5.97
CA GLY A 364 13.26 -3.84 -6.52
C GLY A 364 12.83 -3.25 -7.86
N MET A 365 12.78 -1.92 -7.95
CA MET A 365 12.49 -1.20 -9.19
C MET A 365 13.54 -1.44 -10.28
N LEU A 366 14.84 -1.41 -9.94
CA LEU A 366 15.91 -1.68 -10.90
C LEU A 366 15.94 -3.14 -11.38
N ARG A 367 15.48 -4.09 -10.56
CA ARG A 367 15.32 -5.50 -10.95
C ARG A 367 14.25 -5.74 -12.01
N ALA A 368 13.27 -4.84 -12.09
CA ALA A 368 12.25 -4.87 -13.14
C ALA A 368 12.74 -4.28 -14.48
N ARG A 369 13.99 -3.82 -14.54
CA ARG A 369 14.59 -3.19 -15.73
C ARG A 369 15.80 -3.98 -16.21
N GLU A 370 16.15 -3.76 -17.46
CA GLU A 370 17.43 -4.25 -17.99
C GLU A 370 18.59 -3.65 -17.20
N ARG A 371 19.58 -4.49 -16.88
CA ARG A 371 20.80 -4.10 -16.18
C ARG A 371 21.79 -3.47 -17.17
N THR A 372 21.44 -2.29 -17.69
CA THR A 372 22.25 -1.52 -18.64
C THR A 372 22.47 -0.10 -18.14
N GLU A 373 23.61 0.50 -18.52
CA GLU A 373 23.96 1.88 -18.13
C GLU A 373 22.88 2.87 -18.54
N ARG A 374 22.33 2.73 -19.75
CA ARG A 374 21.24 3.59 -20.25
C ARG A 374 19.98 3.49 -19.40
N ALA A 375 19.57 2.28 -19.02
CA ALA A 375 18.34 2.09 -18.23
C ALA A 375 18.50 2.65 -16.81
N TRP A 376 19.65 2.46 -16.19
CA TRP A 376 19.94 2.91 -14.83
C TRP A 376 20.19 4.42 -14.76
N ASN A 377 20.86 5.01 -15.76
CA ASN A 377 21.03 6.47 -15.85
C ASN A 377 19.69 7.21 -15.90
N ARG A 378 18.70 6.70 -16.64
CA ARG A 378 17.34 7.29 -16.66
C ARG A 378 16.70 7.31 -15.27
N VAL A 379 16.92 6.28 -14.47
CA VAL A 379 16.43 6.23 -13.08
C VAL A 379 17.15 7.28 -12.24
N LEU A 380 18.48 7.35 -12.35
CA LEU A 380 19.30 8.33 -11.63
C LEU A 380 18.88 9.78 -11.96
N GLU A 381 18.62 10.08 -13.23
CA GLU A 381 18.11 11.38 -13.68
C GLU A 381 16.74 11.70 -13.06
N SER A 382 15.85 10.70 -13.04
CA SER A 382 14.49 10.83 -12.49
C SER A 382 14.49 11.07 -10.96
N MET A 383 15.47 10.51 -10.25
CA MET A 383 15.68 10.79 -8.81
C MET A 383 16.11 12.24 -8.55
N GLY A 384 16.67 12.94 -9.54
CA GLY A 384 17.13 14.32 -9.44
C GLY A 384 18.34 14.51 -8.50
N HIS A 385 18.69 15.77 -8.24
CA HIS A 385 19.99 16.12 -7.65
C HIS A 385 20.00 16.38 -6.12
N LYS A 386 18.86 16.41 -5.43
CA LYS A 386 18.78 16.75 -3.98
C LYS A 386 18.56 15.50 -3.12
N ILE A 387 19.31 15.40 -2.01
CA ILE A 387 19.27 14.26 -1.07
C ILE A 387 18.19 14.43 0.01
N GLN A 388 17.84 15.67 0.39
CA GLN A 388 17.00 15.96 1.56
C GLN A 388 15.55 15.44 1.47
N ASP A 389 15.03 15.18 0.26
CA ASP A 389 13.70 14.55 0.05
C ASP A 389 13.82 13.11 -0.50
N GLY A 390 15.01 12.51 -0.39
CA GLY A 390 15.40 11.30 -1.12
C GLY A 390 14.44 10.14 -0.94
N CYS A 391 14.06 9.80 0.29
CA CYS A 391 13.20 8.63 0.54
C CYS A 391 11.79 8.81 -0.05
N ALA A 392 11.05 9.87 0.33
CA ALA A 392 9.69 10.09 -0.18
C ALA A 392 9.67 10.17 -1.72
N LYS A 393 10.67 10.85 -2.31
CA LYS A 393 10.80 10.93 -3.77
C LYS A 393 11.10 9.58 -4.41
N VAL A 394 11.96 8.76 -3.81
CA VAL A 394 12.26 7.40 -4.27
C VAL A 394 11.01 6.53 -4.23
N LEU A 395 10.26 6.55 -3.13
CA LEU A 395 9.02 5.78 -3.00
C LEU A 395 7.98 6.20 -4.07
N ALA A 396 7.79 7.50 -4.27
CA ALA A 396 6.91 8.03 -5.31
C ALA A 396 7.38 7.65 -6.72
N LEU A 397 8.68 7.64 -6.97
CA LEU A 397 9.27 7.23 -8.24
C LEU A 397 9.02 5.74 -8.49
N SER A 398 9.14 4.88 -7.48
CA SER A 398 8.84 3.46 -7.61
C SER A 398 7.36 3.16 -7.86
N TYR A 399 6.45 3.96 -7.30
CA TYR A 399 5.04 3.91 -7.70
C TYR A 399 4.83 4.32 -9.17
N ASN A 400 5.51 5.39 -9.61
CA ASN A 400 5.42 5.84 -11.00
C ASN A 400 6.05 4.85 -11.98
N ASP A 401 7.00 4.04 -11.55
CA ASP A 401 7.59 2.95 -12.34
C ASP A 401 6.65 1.74 -12.50
N LEU A 402 5.65 1.59 -11.62
CA LEU A 402 4.68 0.49 -11.75
C LEU A 402 3.90 0.61 -13.07
N PRO A 403 3.65 -0.54 -13.75
CA PRO A 403 2.70 -0.58 -14.84
C PRO A 403 1.36 0.02 -14.40
N ILE A 404 0.76 0.84 -15.27
CA ILE A 404 -0.46 1.60 -14.96
C ILE A 404 -1.58 0.69 -14.43
N ALA A 405 -1.68 -0.53 -14.96
CA ALA A 405 -2.67 -1.52 -14.55
C ALA A 405 -2.50 -2.00 -13.09
N LEU A 406 -1.30 -1.93 -12.50
CA LEU A 406 -1.02 -2.42 -11.15
C LEU A 406 -1.17 -1.35 -10.07
N ARG A 407 -1.07 -0.08 -10.46
CA ARG A 407 -1.19 1.07 -9.56
C ARG A 407 -2.47 1.05 -8.72
N PRO A 408 -3.67 0.71 -9.25
CA PRO A 408 -4.89 0.63 -8.44
C PRO A 408 -4.82 -0.46 -7.36
N CYS A 409 -4.22 -1.61 -7.68
CA CYS A 409 -4.02 -2.70 -6.72
C CYS A 409 -3.07 -2.27 -5.59
N PHE A 410 -2.00 -1.53 -5.91
CA PHE A 410 -1.12 -0.94 -4.90
C PHE A 410 -1.83 0.10 -4.02
N LEU A 411 -2.63 1.00 -4.60
CA LEU A 411 -3.40 1.97 -3.81
C LEU A 411 -4.42 1.32 -2.86
N TYR A 412 -4.88 0.11 -3.17
CA TYR A 412 -5.81 -0.64 -2.33
C TYR A 412 -5.26 -0.94 -0.94
N PHE A 413 -3.94 -1.06 -0.80
CA PHE A 413 -3.29 -1.25 0.50
C PHE A 413 -3.56 -0.08 1.46
N GLY A 414 -3.77 1.14 0.94
CA GLY A 414 -4.13 2.30 1.76
C GLY A 414 -5.52 2.20 2.41
N LEU A 415 -6.38 1.28 1.96
CA LEU A 415 -7.68 1.04 2.62
C LEU A 415 -7.52 0.31 3.95
N TYR A 416 -6.42 -0.40 4.15
CA TYR A 416 -6.11 -1.09 5.40
C TYR A 416 -5.38 -0.12 6.34
N PRO A 417 -5.47 -0.33 7.67
CA PRO A 417 -4.67 0.43 8.62
C PRO A 417 -3.17 0.24 8.40
N GLU A 418 -2.38 1.19 8.88
CA GLU A 418 -0.92 1.06 8.90
C GLU A 418 -0.50 -0.20 9.67
N ASP A 419 0.55 -0.87 9.17
CA ASP A 419 1.12 -2.12 9.70
C ASP A 419 0.12 -3.28 9.89
N HIS A 420 -1.08 -3.18 9.34
CA HIS A 420 -2.07 -4.25 9.37
C HIS A 420 -1.59 -5.45 8.55
N GLU A 421 -1.79 -6.65 9.09
CA GLU A 421 -1.57 -7.88 8.34
C GLU A 421 -2.79 -8.17 7.47
N ILE A 422 -2.57 -8.19 6.16
CA ILE A 422 -3.63 -8.33 5.16
C ILE A 422 -3.60 -9.75 4.62
N ARG A 423 -4.72 -10.47 4.73
CA ARG A 423 -4.89 -11.78 4.09
C ARG A 423 -4.88 -11.60 2.57
N ALA A 424 -3.95 -12.28 1.89
CA ALA A 424 -3.79 -12.18 0.44
C ALA A 424 -5.05 -12.63 -0.31
N PHE A 425 -5.77 -13.61 0.23
CA PHE A 425 -7.03 -14.09 -0.33
C PHE A 425 -8.11 -13.00 -0.38
N ASP A 426 -8.29 -12.23 0.71
CA ASP A 426 -9.32 -11.19 0.74
C ASP A 426 -8.96 -10.05 -0.22
N LEU A 427 -7.70 -9.62 -0.16
CA LEU A 427 -7.18 -8.54 -0.99
C LEU A 427 -7.34 -8.84 -2.48
N THR A 428 -6.96 -10.04 -2.92
CA THR A 428 -7.07 -10.45 -4.32
C THR A 428 -8.53 -10.59 -4.75
N ASN A 429 -9.42 -11.12 -3.90
CA ASN A 429 -10.86 -11.15 -4.18
C ASN A 429 -11.45 -9.75 -4.31
N MET A 430 -11.02 -8.78 -3.49
CA MET A 430 -11.46 -7.39 -3.62
C MET A 430 -11.00 -6.78 -4.95
N TRP A 431 -9.75 -7.01 -5.37
CA TRP A 431 -9.26 -6.55 -6.68
C TRP A 431 -10.06 -7.13 -7.86
N ILE A 432 -10.40 -8.41 -7.78
CA ILE A 432 -11.20 -9.10 -8.80
C ILE A 432 -12.65 -8.59 -8.79
N ALA A 433 -13.27 -8.47 -7.62
CA ALA A 433 -14.64 -8.00 -7.46
C ALA A 433 -14.80 -6.56 -7.98
N GLU A 434 -13.82 -5.70 -7.73
CA GLU A 434 -13.80 -4.32 -8.21
C GLU A 434 -13.32 -4.17 -9.68
N LYS A 435 -13.04 -5.28 -10.37
CA LYS A 435 -12.60 -5.30 -11.78
C LYS A 435 -11.32 -4.51 -12.04
N LEU A 436 -10.47 -4.40 -11.01
CA LEU A 436 -9.10 -3.91 -11.18
C LEU A 436 -8.27 -4.92 -11.99
N ILE A 437 -8.63 -6.19 -11.87
CA ILE A 437 -8.08 -7.32 -12.61
C ILE A 437 -9.15 -7.82 -13.58
N VAL A 438 -8.85 -7.81 -14.88
CA VAL A 438 -9.75 -8.31 -15.92
C VAL A 438 -9.07 -9.40 -16.73
N VAL A 439 -9.81 -10.49 -16.91
CA VAL A 439 -9.41 -11.62 -17.73
C VAL A 439 -10.21 -11.55 -19.05
N ASN A 440 -9.61 -12.03 -20.13
CA ASN A 440 -10.26 -12.13 -21.43
C ASN A 440 -11.57 -12.93 -21.38
N TYR A 441 -12.42 -12.76 -22.39
CA TYR A 441 -13.78 -13.29 -22.51
C TYR A 441 -14.00 -14.79 -22.24
N SER A 442 -12.95 -15.61 -22.36
CA SER A 442 -12.97 -17.06 -22.10
C SER A 442 -12.43 -17.44 -20.71
N GLY A 443 -11.93 -16.46 -19.96
CA GLY A 443 -11.20 -16.68 -18.74
C GLY A 443 -12.12 -17.04 -17.59
N ASN A 444 -11.82 -18.15 -16.93
CA ASN A 444 -12.54 -18.54 -15.72
C ASN A 444 -11.95 -17.83 -14.49
N ARG A 445 -12.66 -17.87 -13.36
CA ARG A 445 -12.22 -17.28 -12.09
C ARG A 445 -10.78 -17.65 -11.69
N ARG A 446 -10.29 -18.83 -12.06
CA ARG A 446 -8.92 -19.28 -11.72
C ARG A 446 -7.84 -18.46 -12.43
N GLU A 447 -8.13 -17.97 -13.64
CA GLU A 447 -7.20 -17.09 -14.36
C GLU A 447 -7.11 -15.72 -13.69
N ALA A 448 -8.23 -15.20 -13.17
CA ALA A 448 -8.25 -13.94 -12.42
C ALA A 448 -7.46 -14.07 -11.10
N GLU A 449 -7.64 -15.21 -10.40
CA GLU A 449 -6.89 -15.54 -9.19
C GLU A 449 -5.39 -15.68 -9.47
N SER A 450 -5.01 -16.35 -10.57
CA SER A 450 -3.61 -16.47 -11.00
C SER A 450 -3.00 -15.10 -11.30
N LEU A 451 -3.71 -14.24 -12.05
CA LEU A 451 -3.23 -12.90 -12.35
C LEU A 451 -3.10 -12.05 -11.08
N ALA A 452 -4.04 -12.17 -10.13
CA ALA A 452 -3.96 -11.47 -8.85
C ALA A 452 -2.74 -11.92 -8.03
N GLU A 453 -2.43 -13.21 -8.05
CA GLU A 453 -1.23 -13.77 -7.43
C GLU A 453 0.06 -13.25 -8.11
N ASP A 454 0.08 -13.19 -9.44
CA ASP A 454 1.22 -12.64 -10.19
C ASP A 454 1.45 -11.16 -9.86
N ILE A 455 0.38 -10.36 -9.73
CA ILE A 455 0.46 -8.96 -9.31
C ILE A 455 1.03 -8.84 -7.90
N LEU A 456 0.55 -9.67 -6.96
CA LEU A 456 1.03 -9.66 -5.59
C LEU A 456 2.53 -10.01 -5.53
N ASN A 457 2.95 -11.01 -6.30
CA ASN A 457 4.35 -11.39 -6.43
C ASN A 457 5.20 -10.27 -7.08
N ASP A 458 4.68 -9.54 -8.07
CA ASP A 458 5.39 -8.40 -8.66
C ASP A 458 5.61 -7.28 -7.62
N LEU A 459 4.59 -6.94 -6.84
CA LEU A 459 4.69 -5.94 -5.76
C LEU A 459 5.70 -6.37 -4.68
N VAL A 460 5.72 -7.65 -4.29
CA VAL A 460 6.75 -8.21 -3.39
C VAL A 460 8.12 -8.11 -4.04
N SER A 461 8.25 -8.48 -5.32
CA SER A 461 9.53 -8.47 -6.03
C SER A 461 10.14 -7.07 -6.14
N ARG A 462 9.28 -6.04 -6.17
CA ARG A 462 9.64 -4.62 -6.17
C ARG A 462 9.87 -4.05 -4.77
N ASN A 463 9.77 -4.87 -3.72
CA ASN A 463 9.88 -4.48 -2.31
C ASN A 463 8.86 -3.41 -1.88
N LEU A 464 7.70 -3.35 -2.55
CA LEU A 464 6.62 -2.41 -2.22
C LEU A 464 5.67 -2.97 -1.14
N ILE A 465 5.67 -4.29 -0.96
CA ILE A 465 4.94 -4.98 0.11
C ILE A 465 5.82 -6.09 0.70
N GLN A 466 5.57 -6.42 1.96
CA GLN A 466 6.28 -7.44 2.71
C GLN A 466 5.41 -8.67 2.85
N VAL A 467 5.98 -9.85 2.66
CA VAL A 467 5.32 -11.13 2.96
C VAL A 467 5.38 -11.35 4.47
N VAL A 468 4.25 -11.71 5.09
CA VAL A 468 4.19 -12.02 6.52
C VAL A 468 4.14 -13.53 6.71
N GLU A 469 3.27 -14.22 5.97
CA GLU A 469 3.20 -15.67 5.97
C GLU A 469 3.06 -16.24 4.56
N ARG A 470 3.60 -17.45 4.37
CA ARG A 470 3.35 -18.26 3.17
C ARG A 470 2.60 -19.53 3.54
N THR A 471 1.76 -19.99 2.63
CA THR A 471 1.13 -21.30 2.71
C THR A 471 2.16 -22.41 2.47
N TYR A 472 1.81 -23.65 2.80
CA TYR A 472 2.70 -24.82 2.65
C TYR A 472 3.13 -25.07 1.19
N ASP A 473 2.36 -24.60 0.21
CA ASP A 473 2.64 -24.68 -1.22
C ASP A 473 3.45 -23.47 -1.75
N GLY A 474 3.89 -22.58 -0.85
CA GLY A 474 4.76 -21.46 -1.15
C GLY A 474 4.04 -20.18 -1.58
N ARG A 475 2.71 -20.18 -1.70
CA ARG A 475 1.93 -18.97 -2.03
C ARG A 475 1.90 -17.99 -0.86
N ILE A 476 1.66 -16.72 -1.17
CA ILE A 476 1.55 -15.67 -0.14
C ILE A 476 0.22 -15.86 0.59
N SER A 477 0.27 -16.13 1.89
CA SER A 477 -0.92 -16.27 2.76
C SER A 477 -1.37 -14.90 3.24
N SER A 478 -0.41 -14.13 3.76
CA SER A 478 -0.63 -12.78 4.27
C SER A 478 0.55 -11.87 3.96
N CYS A 479 0.26 -10.58 3.84
CA CYS A 479 1.23 -9.55 3.50
C CYS A 479 0.97 -8.27 4.30
N ARG A 480 1.93 -7.36 4.30
CA ARG A 480 1.87 -6.07 5.00
C ARG A 480 2.50 -4.99 4.11
N ILE A 481 2.01 -3.76 4.20
CA ILE A 481 2.63 -2.58 3.59
C ILE A 481 3.37 -1.78 4.66
N HIS A 482 4.55 -1.27 4.33
CA HIS A 482 5.34 -0.44 5.24
C HIS A 482 4.69 0.95 5.42
N ASP A 483 4.73 1.52 6.63
CA ASP A 483 4.13 2.82 7.01
C ASP A 483 4.29 3.97 5.98
N LEU A 484 5.49 4.18 5.42
CA LEU A 484 5.82 5.22 4.46
C LEU A 484 5.20 4.95 3.08
N LEU A 485 5.13 3.68 2.68
CA LEU A 485 4.46 3.27 1.45
C LEU A 485 2.94 3.37 1.59
N HIS A 486 2.42 3.06 2.78
CA HIS A 486 1.02 3.29 3.11
C HIS A 486 0.66 4.79 3.08
N SER A 487 1.48 5.63 3.71
CA SER A 487 1.32 7.10 3.67
C SER A 487 1.31 7.61 2.23
N LEU A 488 2.21 7.08 1.39
CA LEU A 488 2.22 7.38 -0.05
C LEU A 488 0.90 6.94 -0.73
N CYS A 489 0.39 5.74 -0.45
CA CYS A 489 -0.92 5.31 -0.95
C CYS A 489 -2.05 6.26 -0.54
N VAL A 490 -2.06 6.70 0.72
CA VAL A 490 -3.07 7.61 1.26
C VAL A 490 -3.02 8.96 0.58
N ASP A 491 -1.82 9.53 0.39
CA ASP A 491 -1.68 10.84 -0.26
C ASP A 491 -2.02 10.78 -1.75
N LEU A 492 -1.56 9.74 -2.44
CA LEU A 492 -1.95 9.47 -3.83
C LEU A 492 -3.46 9.24 -3.95
N ALA A 493 -4.07 8.50 -3.03
CA ALA A 493 -5.51 8.25 -3.07
C ALA A 493 -6.32 9.54 -2.90
N LYS A 494 -5.90 10.46 -2.01
CA LYS A 494 -6.51 11.79 -1.87
C LYS A 494 -6.39 12.60 -3.17
N GLU A 495 -5.21 12.63 -3.79
CA GLU A 495 -5.00 13.37 -5.04
C GLU A 495 -5.85 12.84 -6.20
N SER A 496 -6.17 11.54 -6.19
CA SER A 496 -6.93 10.85 -7.23
C SER A 496 -8.37 10.53 -6.86
N ASN A 497 -8.88 10.99 -5.72
CA ASN A 497 -10.19 10.61 -5.19
C ASN A 497 -10.42 9.07 -5.24
N PHE A 498 -9.36 8.27 -5.09
CA PHE A 498 -9.42 6.81 -5.23
C PHE A 498 -10.07 6.16 -4.01
N PHE A 499 -9.72 6.66 -2.82
CA PHE A 499 -10.43 6.41 -1.56
C PHE A 499 -10.33 7.63 -0.63
N HIS A 500 -11.22 7.71 0.35
CA HIS A 500 -11.21 8.75 1.38
C HIS A 500 -11.04 8.13 2.76
N THR A 501 -10.28 8.81 3.61
CA THR A 501 -10.24 8.51 5.05
C THR A 501 -11.30 9.34 5.77
N GLU A 502 -11.74 8.85 6.93
CA GLU A 502 -12.72 9.49 7.82
C GLU A 502 -12.57 11.03 7.89
N HIS A 503 -11.38 11.54 8.23
CA HIS A 503 -11.13 12.99 8.36
C HIS A 503 -11.32 13.80 7.06
N ASN A 504 -11.24 13.16 5.89
CA ASN A 504 -11.39 13.82 4.59
C ASN A 504 -12.83 13.77 4.04
N ALA A 505 -13.67 12.86 4.55
CA ALA A 505 -15.05 12.71 4.08
C ALA A 505 -16.01 13.73 4.71
N PHE A 506 -15.69 14.30 5.88
CA PHE A 506 -16.57 15.21 6.63
C PHE A 506 -16.59 16.67 6.15
N GLY A 507 -15.84 17.03 5.11
CA GLY A 507 -15.67 18.43 4.69
C GLY A 507 -16.68 18.96 3.67
N ASP A 508 -17.31 18.12 2.84
CA ASP A 508 -18.20 18.54 1.75
C ASP A 508 -19.22 17.44 1.35
N PRO A 509 -20.56 17.68 1.49
CA PRO A 509 -21.60 16.74 1.09
C PRO A 509 -21.56 16.31 -0.38
N SER A 510 -21.05 17.17 -1.28
CA SER A 510 -20.95 16.87 -2.71
C SER A 510 -19.83 15.88 -3.02
N ASN A 511 -18.79 15.82 -2.17
CA ASN A 511 -17.74 14.82 -2.26
C ASN A 511 -18.23 13.46 -1.75
N VAL A 512 -19.03 13.44 -0.68
CA VAL A 512 -19.56 12.20 -0.08
C VAL A 512 -20.40 11.37 -1.05
N ALA A 513 -21.28 12.02 -1.84
CA ALA A 513 -22.09 11.34 -2.85
C ALA A 513 -21.27 10.67 -3.98
N ARG A 514 -19.99 11.02 -4.11
CA ARG A 514 -19.05 10.50 -5.12
C ARG A 514 -18.00 9.56 -4.56
N VAL A 515 -18.01 9.31 -3.24
CA VAL A 515 -17.05 8.42 -2.59
C VAL A 515 -17.29 6.99 -3.05
N ARG A 516 -16.26 6.42 -3.69
CA ARG A 516 -16.27 5.03 -4.15
C ARG A 516 -15.69 4.07 -3.14
N ARG A 517 -14.72 4.54 -2.36
CA ARG A 517 -14.06 3.77 -1.32
C ARG A 517 -13.83 4.65 -0.12
N ILE A 518 -14.15 4.13 1.06
CA ILE A 518 -13.92 4.82 2.31
C ILE A 518 -13.22 3.88 3.29
N THR A 519 -12.38 4.42 4.15
CA THR A 519 -11.79 3.62 5.22
C THR A 519 -11.87 4.33 6.57
N PHE A 520 -12.18 3.53 7.60
CA PHE A 520 -12.24 3.91 9.00
C PHE A 520 -11.19 3.11 9.75
N TYR A 521 -10.08 3.77 10.10
CA TYR A 521 -8.95 3.10 10.72
C TYR A 521 -9.15 2.78 12.20
N SER A 522 -10.11 3.38 12.91
CA SER A 522 -10.11 3.26 14.39
C SER A 522 -11.45 3.45 15.09
N ASP A 523 -12.46 4.06 14.44
CA ASP A 523 -13.70 4.42 15.14
C ASP A 523 -14.98 3.87 14.48
N ASN A 524 -15.55 2.81 15.08
CA ASN A 524 -16.87 2.32 14.73
C ASN A 524 -17.96 3.36 15.01
N ASN A 525 -17.77 4.26 15.97
CA ASN A 525 -18.72 5.34 16.21
C ASN A 525 -18.69 6.33 15.07
N ALA A 526 -17.52 6.71 14.57
CA ALA A 526 -17.40 7.55 13.38
C ALA A 526 -17.96 6.88 12.12
N MET A 527 -17.74 5.58 11.94
CA MET A 527 -18.39 4.82 10.87
C MET A 527 -19.92 4.90 11.00
N ASN A 528 -20.47 4.62 12.18
CA ASN A 528 -21.91 4.68 12.44
C ASN A 528 -22.46 6.10 12.27
N GLU A 529 -21.74 7.13 12.72
CA GLU A 529 -22.10 8.54 12.56
C GLU A 529 -22.08 8.97 11.09
N PHE A 530 -21.09 8.49 10.33
CA PHE A 530 -21.00 8.72 8.90
C PHE A 530 -22.22 8.14 8.17
N PHE A 531 -22.62 6.90 8.44
CA PHE A 531 -23.81 6.29 7.82
C PHE A 531 -25.12 6.92 8.29
N ARG A 532 -25.20 7.37 9.55
CA ARG A 532 -26.36 8.13 10.05
C ARG A 532 -26.51 9.47 9.35
N SER A 533 -25.39 10.13 9.06
CA SER A 533 -25.37 11.46 8.43
C SER A 533 -25.48 11.39 6.91
N ASN A 534 -25.14 10.25 6.29
CA ASN A 534 -25.11 10.07 4.84
C ASN A 534 -25.95 8.85 4.43
N THR A 535 -27.26 9.05 4.32
CA THR A 535 -28.22 7.97 4.04
C THR A 535 -28.25 7.50 2.58
N LYS A 536 -27.49 8.14 1.68
CA LYS A 536 -27.40 7.78 0.25
C LYS A 536 -25.95 7.73 -0.21
N LEU A 537 -25.36 6.54 -0.13
CA LEU A 537 -24.02 6.24 -0.62
C LEU A 537 -24.13 5.35 -1.87
N GLU A 538 -24.85 5.83 -2.88
CA GLU A 538 -25.21 5.07 -4.08
C GLU A 538 -23.99 4.59 -4.89
N LYS A 539 -22.83 5.24 -4.71
CA LYS A 539 -21.59 4.96 -5.44
C LYS A 539 -20.51 4.24 -4.63
N LEU A 540 -20.77 3.89 -3.36
CA LEU A 540 -19.80 3.22 -2.49
C LEU A 540 -19.61 1.75 -2.89
N ARG A 541 -18.36 1.32 -3.06
CA ARG A 541 -18.00 -0.02 -3.56
C ARG A 541 -17.19 -0.84 -2.58
N ALA A 542 -16.30 -0.19 -1.84
CA ALA A 542 -15.50 -0.82 -0.81
C ALA A 542 -15.42 0.03 0.44
N MET A 543 -15.35 -0.65 1.57
CA MET A 543 -15.19 -0.03 2.87
C MET A 543 -14.08 -0.76 3.63
N GLY A 544 -13.07 -0.01 4.05
CA GLY A 544 -12.10 -0.50 5.03
C GLY A 544 -12.63 -0.25 6.44
N ASN A 545 -12.67 -1.29 7.28
CA ASN A 545 -12.86 -1.11 8.72
C ASN A 545 -11.81 -1.95 9.45
N CYS A 546 -11.15 -1.35 10.43
CA CYS A 546 -10.16 -1.95 11.31
C CYS A 546 -10.63 -3.23 12.03
N GLN A 547 -11.95 -3.44 12.17
CA GLN A 547 -12.52 -4.60 12.89
C GLN A 547 -13.35 -5.56 12.02
N ILE A 548 -13.56 -5.26 10.73
CA ILE A 548 -14.33 -6.13 9.83
C ILE A 548 -13.36 -6.70 8.81
N VAL A 549 -12.89 -7.90 9.12
CA VAL A 549 -12.34 -8.83 8.13
C VAL A 549 -13.52 -9.24 7.23
N TRP A 550 -13.45 -8.91 5.94
CA TRP A 550 -14.49 -9.24 4.95
C TRP A 550 -14.65 -10.74 4.72
#